data_AF-A0A2S9QHA6-F1
#
_entry.id   AF-A0A2S9QHA6-F1
#
_cell.length_a   1.000
_cell.length_b   1.000
_cell.length_c   1.000
_cell.angle_alpha   90.00
_cell.angle_beta   90.00
_cell.angle_gamma   90.00
#
_symmetry.space_group_name_H-M   'P 1'
#
loop_
_entity.id
_entity.type
_entity.pdbx_description
1 polymer ?
#
loop_
_entity_poly.entity_id
_entity_poly.type
_entity_poly.pdbx_seq_one_letter_code
_entity_poly.pdbx_strand_id
1 'polypeptide(L)'
;MRFSALAILPCALLLASCASSTRLGDAFDFGSSRRPPPDAGRPVPAPEPLMAAPTEDVTSQPLPPAGSEATPGGTAAAPSSSLAPPGNQVAALPATPRPPSTGGIAGSWKISDAARGSCNISLTRQALLDVYRASPSGCQAGSLAKVNAWQQRGQEIDLLEPGGRTAVRLFPTGDGAYEGAATLSGAKIRMTR
;
A
#
# COMPACT_ATOMS: atom_id res chain seq x y z
N MET A 1 39.37 58.51 -15.83
CA MET A 1 40.52 58.18 -16.70
C MET A 1 41.30 57.08 -15.98
N ARG A 2 41.40 55.83 -16.43
CA ARG A 2 41.67 55.29 -17.78
C ARG A 2 41.01 53.91 -17.96
N PHE A 3 40.59 53.64 -19.20
CA PHE A 3 39.99 52.39 -19.70
C PHE A 3 41.08 51.35 -20.05
N SER A 4 40.80 50.06 -19.84
CA SER A 4 41.34 48.90 -20.60
C SER A 4 40.37 47.72 -20.35
N ALA A 5 39.50 47.38 -21.30
CA ALA A 5 39.73 46.49 -22.45
C ALA A 5 39.80 45.00 -22.01
N LEU A 6 38.70 44.23 -22.10
CA LEU A 6 38.18 43.49 -23.27
C LEU A 6 38.61 42.02 -23.21
N ALA A 7 37.70 41.13 -22.80
CA ALA A 7 37.70 39.72 -23.20
C ALA A 7 36.28 39.14 -23.00
N ILE A 8 35.42 39.42 -23.98
CA ILE A 8 34.17 38.70 -24.21
C ILE A 8 34.58 37.39 -24.89
N LEU A 9 34.26 36.23 -24.29
CA LEU A 9 34.35 34.93 -24.95
C LEU A 9 32.98 34.23 -24.91
N PRO A 10 32.36 33.90 -26.06
CA PRO A 10 31.03 33.33 -26.15
C PRO A 10 31.01 31.79 -26.26
N CYS A 11 29.85 31.22 -25.90
CA CYS A 11 29.22 29.98 -26.40
C CYS A 11 30.08 28.76 -26.78
N ALA A 12 29.89 27.66 -26.05
CA ALA A 12 29.59 26.36 -26.67
C ALA A 12 28.80 25.46 -25.70
N LEU A 13 27.50 25.34 -25.98
CA LEU A 13 26.63 24.25 -25.52
C LEU A 13 27.16 22.93 -26.08
N LEU A 14 27.31 21.90 -25.24
CA LEU A 14 27.35 20.51 -25.68
C LEU A 14 26.38 19.66 -24.86
N LEU A 15 25.25 19.34 -25.49
CA LEU A 15 24.36 18.23 -25.19
C LEU A 15 24.91 16.99 -25.90
N ALA A 16 25.31 15.95 -25.14
CA ALA A 16 25.50 14.54 -25.55
C ALA A 16 26.22 13.83 -24.37
N SER A 17 25.96 12.60 -23.95
CA SER A 17 25.25 11.47 -24.54
C SER A 17 24.84 10.51 -23.43
N CYS A 18 23.75 9.79 -23.67
CA CYS A 18 23.32 8.61 -22.94
C CYS A 18 24.39 7.52 -23.05
N ALA A 19 24.82 6.92 -21.93
CA ALA A 19 25.63 5.68 -21.95
C ALA A 19 24.92 4.60 -21.12
N SER A 20 23.82 4.09 -21.68
CA SER A 20 23.26 2.81 -21.27
C SER A 20 24.06 1.67 -21.94
N SER A 21 24.56 0.76 -21.09
CA SER A 21 24.84 -0.66 -21.35
C SER A 21 25.70 -1.05 -22.56
N THR A 22 26.95 -1.46 -22.27
CA THR A 22 27.55 -2.75 -22.68
C THR A 22 28.87 -2.96 -21.94
N ARG A 23 28.85 -3.73 -20.83
CA ARG A 23 30.03 -4.47 -20.34
C ARG A 23 29.73 -5.94 -20.58
N LEU A 24 29.72 -6.31 -21.86
CA LEU A 24 29.77 -7.69 -22.33
C LEU A 24 31.24 -7.95 -22.70
N GLY A 25 31.88 -8.88 -21.99
CA GLY A 25 33.11 -9.55 -22.44
C GLY A 25 34.44 -8.85 -22.15
N ASP A 26 35.03 -9.18 -20.98
CA ASP A 26 36.47 -9.42 -20.73
C ASP A 26 36.55 -9.68 -19.20
N ALA A 27 37.02 -10.78 -18.64
CA ALA A 27 38.03 -11.71 -19.08
C ALA A 27 37.72 -13.09 -18.50
N PHE A 28 37.98 -14.13 -19.30
CA PHE A 28 38.19 -15.48 -18.84
C PHE A 28 39.52 -15.51 -18.08
N ASP A 29 39.50 -15.28 -16.78
CA ASP A 29 40.61 -15.65 -15.89
C ASP A 29 40.24 -16.96 -15.17
N PHE A 30 40.58 -18.07 -15.83
CA PHE A 30 40.61 -19.40 -15.24
C PHE A 30 41.87 -19.51 -14.36
N GLY A 31 41.85 -18.77 -13.24
CA GLY A 31 42.97 -18.65 -12.31
C GLY A 31 42.57 -19.02 -10.87
N SER A 32 42.49 -20.32 -10.59
CA SER A 32 42.85 -20.92 -9.29
C SER A 32 42.36 -20.22 -8.00
N SER A 33 41.07 -20.37 -7.67
CA SER A 33 40.66 -20.54 -6.28
C SER A 33 40.08 -21.92 -6.10
N ARG A 34 40.87 -22.80 -5.47
CA ARG A 34 40.47 -24.13 -5.05
C ARG A 34 39.29 -24.00 -4.09
N ARG A 35 38.08 -24.18 -4.61
CA ARG A 35 36.90 -24.39 -3.78
C ARG A 35 37.00 -25.80 -3.20
N PRO A 36 36.95 -25.99 -1.88
CA PRO A 36 36.84 -27.33 -1.31
C PRO A 36 35.58 -28.02 -1.87
N PRO A 37 35.60 -29.33 -2.12
CA PRO A 37 34.40 -30.06 -2.51
C PRO A 37 33.32 -29.89 -1.42
N PRO A 38 32.04 -29.72 -1.79
CA PRO A 38 30.97 -29.82 -0.82
C PRO A 38 30.95 -31.24 -0.26
N ASP A 39 30.90 -31.35 1.07
CA ASP A 39 30.72 -32.58 1.82
C ASP A 39 29.44 -33.28 1.33
N ALA A 40 29.62 -34.28 0.48
CA ALA A 40 28.56 -35.18 0.05
C ALA A 40 28.43 -36.26 1.13
N GLY A 41 27.63 -36.01 2.17
CA GLY A 41 27.66 -36.94 3.29
C GLY A 41 26.74 -36.74 4.47
N ARG A 42 25.56 -36.12 4.34
CA ARG A 42 24.54 -36.30 5.38
C ARG A 42 23.12 -36.41 4.81
N PRO A 43 22.47 -37.58 4.92
CA PRO A 43 21.03 -37.68 4.76
C PRO A 43 20.36 -36.79 5.81
N VAL A 44 19.69 -35.73 5.36
CA VAL A 44 18.74 -35.00 6.20
C VAL A 44 17.51 -35.90 6.31
N PRO A 45 17.10 -36.35 7.51
CA PRO A 45 15.87 -37.09 7.65
C PRO A 45 14.71 -36.21 7.17
N ALA A 46 13.86 -36.77 6.29
CA ALA A 46 12.65 -36.11 5.85
C ALA A 46 11.76 -35.82 7.09
N PRO A 47 11.15 -34.63 7.18
CA PRO A 47 10.18 -34.37 8.23
C PRO A 47 9.01 -35.34 8.10
N GLU A 48 8.70 -36.07 9.18
CA GLU A 48 7.54 -36.95 9.24
C GLU A 48 6.27 -36.13 8.97
N PRO A 49 5.32 -36.67 8.19
CA PRO A 49 4.04 -36.02 7.99
C PRO A 49 3.30 -35.95 9.32
N LEU A 50 3.17 -34.75 9.87
CA LEU A 50 2.31 -34.48 11.02
C LEU A 50 0.86 -34.79 10.62
N MET A 51 0.17 -35.53 11.47
CA MET A 51 -1.26 -35.80 11.30
C MET A 51 -2.02 -34.47 11.29
N ALA A 52 -2.99 -34.35 10.38
CA ALA A 52 -3.88 -33.20 10.34
C ALA A 52 -4.58 -33.04 11.69
N ALA A 53 -4.51 -31.84 12.27
CA ALA A 53 -5.34 -31.50 13.42
C ALA A 53 -6.82 -31.53 13.00
N PRO A 54 -7.73 -32.03 13.85
CA PRO A 54 -9.15 -32.02 13.56
C PRO A 54 -9.60 -30.57 13.39
N THR A 55 -10.17 -30.28 12.22
CA THR A 55 -10.85 -29.01 11.96
C THR A 55 -12.26 -29.16 12.53
N GLU A 56 -12.59 -28.35 13.53
CA GLU A 56 -13.96 -28.30 14.05
C GLU A 56 -14.90 -27.75 12.97
N ASP A 57 -16.10 -28.34 12.87
CA ASP A 57 -17.12 -27.95 11.92
C ASP A 57 -17.56 -26.49 12.13
N VAL A 58 -17.52 -25.71 11.04
CA VAL A 58 -18.06 -24.35 11.03
C VAL A 58 -19.59 -24.44 11.11
N THR A 59 -20.14 -24.14 12.29
CA THR A 59 -21.58 -24.00 12.48
C THR A 59 -22.09 -22.75 11.76
N SER A 60 -22.81 -22.94 10.66
CA SER A 60 -23.55 -21.87 9.99
C SER A 60 -24.86 -21.68 10.73
N GLN A 61 -24.93 -20.68 11.61
CA GLN A 61 -26.19 -20.29 12.25
C GLN A 61 -26.96 -19.35 11.30
N PRO A 62 -28.19 -19.70 10.86
CA PRO A 62 -29.02 -18.79 10.10
C PRO A 62 -29.34 -17.56 10.95
N LEU A 63 -29.10 -16.36 10.42
CA LEU A 63 -29.63 -15.14 11.04
C LEU A 63 -31.16 -15.22 11.08
N PRO A 64 -31.79 -14.86 12.21
CA PRO A 64 -33.25 -14.87 12.33
C PRO A 64 -33.89 -13.93 11.30
N PRO A 65 -35.02 -14.31 10.71
CA PRO A 65 -35.74 -13.47 9.76
C PRO A 65 -36.13 -12.14 10.43
N ALA A 66 -35.93 -11.04 9.70
CA ALA A 66 -36.38 -9.72 10.13
C ALA A 66 -37.89 -9.79 10.40
N GLY A 67 -38.27 -9.52 11.65
CA GLY A 67 -39.65 -9.55 12.12
C GLY A 67 -40.54 -8.72 11.21
N SER A 68 -41.32 -9.42 10.39
CA SER A 68 -42.59 -8.92 9.88
C SER A 68 -43.62 -9.32 10.90
N GLU A 69 -44.09 -8.37 11.72
CA GLU A 69 -45.47 -8.37 12.22
C GLU A 69 -45.74 -7.08 13.02
N ALA A 70 -46.53 -6.19 12.41
CA ALA A 70 -47.54 -5.44 13.14
C ALA A 70 -48.85 -5.58 12.34
N THR A 71 -49.81 -6.18 13.03
CA THR A 71 -51.08 -6.78 12.63
C THR A 71 -52.09 -5.78 12.02
N PRO A 72 -53.10 -6.24 11.25
CA PRO A 72 -54.06 -5.40 10.55
C PRO A 72 -55.09 -4.82 11.52
N GLY A 73 -55.29 -3.50 11.50
CA GLY A 73 -56.30 -2.81 12.30
C GLY A 73 -57.02 -1.73 11.49
N GLY A 74 -58.28 -2.02 11.16
CA GLY A 74 -59.35 -1.02 11.05
C GLY A 74 -59.28 -0.03 9.90
N THR A 75 -59.91 -0.37 8.77
CA THR A 75 -60.44 0.65 7.86
C THR A 75 -61.59 1.39 8.55
N ALA A 76 -61.54 2.72 8.61
CA ALA A 76 -62.73 3.57 8.70
C ALA A 76 -62.39 5.04 8.37
N ALA A 77 -62.95 5.47 7.24
CA ALA A 77 -63.37 6.82 6.88
C ALA A 77 -62.31 7.92 6.63
N ALA A 78 -62.13 8.21 5.34
CA ALA A 78 -61.87 9.56 4.83
C ALA A 78 -63.14 10.45 5.02
N PRO A 79 -63.11 11.80 4.90
CA PRO A 79 -62.82 12.41 3.59
C PRO A 79 -62.09 13.77 3.59
N SER A 80 -61.61 14.10 2.38
CA SER A 80 -61.54 15.44 1.77
C SER A 80 -60.26 16.30 1.88
N SER A 81 -59.57 16.33 0.74
CA SER A 81 -59.16 17.55 0.00
C SER A 81 -57.84 18.25 0.37
N SER A 82 -56.79 17.95 -0.40
CA SER A 82 -55.95 18.98 -1.02
C SER A 82 -55.17 18.40 -2.21
N LEU A 83 -55.36 18.99 -3.38
CA LEU A 83 -54.57 18.79 -4.60
C LEU A 83 -53.13 19.28 -4.36
N ALA A 84 -52.14 18.39 -4.41
CA ALA A 84 -50.74 18.74 -4.73
C ALA A 84 -49.98 17.49 -5.21
N PRO A 85 -49.10 17.58 -6.24
CA PRO A 85 -48.30 16.44 -6.69
C PRO A 85 -47.36 15.99 -5.55
N PRO A 86 -47.22 14.68 -5.27
CA PRO A 86 -46.28 14.23 -4.25
C PRO A 86 -44.85 14.45 -4.77
N GLY A 87 -44.22 15.54 -4.31
CA GLY A 87 -42.77 15.57 -4.19
C GLY A 87 -42.39 14.48 -3.18
N ASN A 88 -41.75 13.42 -3.67
CA ASN A 88 -41.15 12.39 -2.83
C ASN A 88 -40.12 13.04 -1.91
N GLN A 89 -40.53 13.39 -0.69
CA GLN A 89 -39.63 13.84 0.35
C GLN A 89 -38.96 12.61 0.94
N VAL A 90 -37.95 12.09 0.24
CA VAL A 90 -37.10 11.04 0.76
C VAL A 90 -36.29 11.66 1.89
N ALA A 91 -36.65 11.30 3.14
CA ALA A 91 -35.81 11.57 4.29
C ALA A 91 -34.41 11.02 4.01
N ALA A 92 -33.42 11.90 3.91
CA ALA A 92 -32.03 11.50 3.69
C ALA A 92 -31.57 10.65 4.87
N LEU A 93 -31.37 9.35 4.65
CA LEU A 93 -30.71 8.49 5.62
C LEU A 93 -29.32 9.07 5.89
N PRO A 94 -28.84 9.07 7.15
CA PRO A 94 -27.48 9.50 7.46
C PRO A 94 -26.50 8.65 6.64
N ALA A 95 -25.66 9.33 5.85
CA ALA A 95 -24.68 8.65 5.00
C ALA A 95 -23.72 7.84 5.89
N THR A 96 -23.78 6.52 5.78
CA THR A 96 -22.80 5.63 6.41
C THR A 96 -21.41 6.00 5.88
N PRO A 97 -20.40 6.23 6.74
CA PRO A 97 -19.05 6.55 6.27
C PRO A 97 -18.54 5.46 5.34
N ARG A 98 -18.40 5.80 4.04
CA ARG A 98 -17.87 4.86 3.06
C ARG A 98 -16.39 4.60 3.35
N PRO A 99 -15.93 3.34 3.34
CA PRO A 99 -14.50 3.06 3.47
C PRO A 99 -13.73 3.77 2.34
N PRO A 100 -12.50 4.25 2.62
CA PRO A 100 -11.71 4.96 1.63
C PRO A 100 -11.52 4.06 0.41
N SER A 101 -11.84 4.57 -0.78
CA SER A 101 -11.52 3.84 -2.00
C SER A 101 -10.00 3.86 -2.21
N THR A 102 -9.47 2.86 -2.91
CA THR A 102 -8.06 2.82 -3.32
C THR A 102 -7.63 4.09 -4.08
N GLY A 103 -8.58 4.74 -4.76
CA GLY A 103 -8.39 6.05 -5.39
C GLY A 103 -8.15 7.20 -4.42
N GLY A 104 -8.80 7.17 -3.25
CA GLY A 104 -8.60 8.17 -2.19
C GLY A 104 -7.29 8.00 -1.43
N ILE A 105 -6.77 6.77 -1.37
CA ILE A 105 -5.49 6.45 -0.72
C ILE A 105 -4.31 6.81 -1.63
N ALA A 106 -4.46 6.67 -2.95
CA ALA A 106 -3.41 7.05 -3.88
C ALA A 106 -3.06 8.55 -3.79
N GLY A 107 -1.78 8.86 -3.92
CA GLY A 107 -1.25 10.22 -3.82
C GLY A 107 0.15 10.26 -3.22
N SER A 108 0.61 11.48 -2.96
CA SER A 108 1.83 11.72 -2.21
C SER A 108 1.52 11.78 -0.73
N TRP A 109 2.35 11.12 0.07
CA TRP A 109 2.24 11.05 1.51
C TRP A 109 3.58 11.38 2.14
N LYS A 110 3.53 12.09 3.26
CA LYS A 110 4.66 12.30 4.14
C LYS A 110 4.65 11.24 5.23
N ILE A 111 5.75 10.51 5.33
CA ILE A 111 5.99 9.56 6.41
C ILE A 111 6.87 10.22 7.47
N SER A 112 6.49 10.05 8.73
CA SER A 112 7.28 10.37 9.91
C SER A 112 7.60 9.09 10.66
N ASP A 113 8.88 8.73 10.70
CA ASP A 113 9.43 7.64 11.50
C ASP A 113 10.04 8.23 12.77
N ALA A 114 9.51 7.84 13.93
CA ALA A 114 9.98 8.31 15.23
C ALA A 114 11.47 7.99 15.48
N ALA A 115 12.02 6.96 14.84
CA ALA A 115 13.40 6.53 15.02
C ALA A 115 14.39 7.14 14.00
N ARG A 116 13.91 7.57 12.81
CA ARG A 116 14.80 7.84 11.66
C ARG A 116 14.45 9.10 10.86
N GLY A 117 13.45 9.88 11.29
CA GLY A 117 13.08 11.15 10.68
C GLY A 117 11.92 11.03 9.67
N SER A 118 11.77 12.05 8.82
CA SER A 118 10.67 12.11 7.85
C SER A 118 11.13 11.84 6.42
N CYS A 119 10.29 11.17 5.63
CA CYS A 119 10.47 11.00 4.18
C CYS A 119 9.14 11.09 3.43
N ASN A 120 9.15 11.06 2.10
CA ASN A 120 7.92 11.09 1.30
C ASN A 120 7.71 9.77 0.57
N ILE A 121 6.47 9.36 0.34
CA ILE A 121 6.12 8.19 -0.45
C ILE A 121 5.01 8.53 -1.44
N SER A 122 5.13 8.08 -2.67
CA SER A 122 4.10 8.19 -3.69
C SER A 122 3.39 6.85 -3.86
N LEU A 123 2.11 6.80 -3.51
CA LEU A 123 1.23 5.65 -3.70
C LEU A 123 0.45 5.84 -5.00
N THR A 124 0.62 4.95 -5.96
CA THR A 124 -0.04 5.03 -7.27
C THR A 124 -0.93 3.82 -7.47
N ARG A 125 -2.03 3.97 -8.23
CA ARG A 125 -2.93 2.85 -8.60
C ARG A 125 -2.43 2.03 -9.79
N GLN A 126 -1.15 2.13 -10.13
CA GLN A 126 -0.58 1.30 -11.18
C GLN A 126 -0.54 -0.14 -10.67
N ALA A 127 -1.32 -1.01 -11.30
CA ALA A 127 -1.38 -2.42 -10.95
C ALA A 127 -0.03 -3.09 -11.25
N LEU A 128 0.47 -3.84 -10.28
CA LEU A 128 1.69 -4.63 -10.33
C LEU A 128 1.34 -6.02 -9.79
N LEU A 129 0.96 -6.93 -10.69
CA LEU A 129 0.36 -8.22 -10.36
C LEU A 129 -0.96 -8.05 -9.58
N ASP A 130 -0.93 -8.26 -8.26
CA ASP A 130 -2.08 -8.15 -7.35
C ASP A 130 -1.99 -6.94 -6.39
N VAL A 131 -0.89 -6.19 -6.48
CA VAL A 131 -0.60 -5.04 -5.63
C VAL A 131 -0.46 -3.77 -6.44
N TYR A 132 -0.36 -2.63 -5.77
CA TYR A 132 -0.21 -1.32 -6.39
C TYR A 132 1.21 -0.79 -6.21
N ARG A 133 1.67 0.08 -7.11
CA ARG A 133 3.04 0.62 -7.07
C ARG A 133 3.19 1.72 -6.00
N ALA A 134 4.20 1.56 -5.15
CA ALA A 134 4.64 2.55 -4.16
C ALA A 134 6.05 3.05 -4.52
N SER A 135 6.36 4.31 -4.24
CA SER A 135 7.67 4.90 -4.52
C SER A 135 8.11 5.78 -3.36
N PRO A 136 8.94 5.26 -2.43
CA PRO A 136 9.54 6.06 -1.38
C PRO A 136 10.59 7.02 -1.97
N SER A 137 10.73 8.18 -1.37
CA SER A 137 11.63 9.26 -1.78
C SER A 137 12.24 9.91 -0.54
N GLY A 138 13.58 9.91 -0.47
CA GLY A 138 14.31 10.39 0.71
C GLY A 138 14.19 9.50 1.95
N CYS A 139 13.63 8.29 1.83
CA CYS A 139 13.55 7.36 2.96
C CYS A 139 14.92 6.69 3.16
N GLN A 140 15.63 7.11 4.20
CA GLN A 140 16.89 6.49 4.64
C GLN A 140 16.65 5.23 5.51
N ALA A 141 15.38 4.95 5.82
CA ALA A 141 14.98 4.02 6.87
C ALA A 141 14.71 2.60 6.33
N GLY A 142 15.59 1.64 6.63
CA GLY A 142 15.29 0.21 6.72
C GLY A 142 14.40 -0.41 5.62
N SER A 143 13.40 -1.20 6.03
CA SER A 143 12.42 -1.81 5.13
C SER A 143 11.62 -0.78 4.32
N LEU A 144 11.45 0.43 4.85
CA LEU A 144 10.78 1.55 4.18
C LEU A 144 11.47 1.98 2.89
N ALA A 145 12.80 2.03 2.90
CA ALA A 145 13.61 2.36 1.73
C ALA A 145 13.48 1.28 0.64
N LYS A 146 13.16 0.04 1.03
CA LYS A 146 12.99 -1.09 0.12
C LYS A 146 11.57 -1.21 -0.41
N VAL A 147 10.58 -0.54 0.18
CA VAL A 147 9.18 -0.63 -0.24
C VAL A 147 9.04 -0.27 -1.72
N ASN A 148 8.37 -1.12 -2.48
CA ASN A 148 8.09 -0.92 -3.90
C ASN A 148 6.60 -1.08 -4.25
N ALA A 149 5.82 -1.65 -3.33
CA ALA A 149 4.41 -1.89 -3.54
C ALA A 149 3.58 -1.54 -2.31
N TRP A 150 2.27 -1.35 -2.51
CA TRP A 150 1.28 -1.18 -1.46
C TRP A 150 0.01 -1.93 -1.84
N GLN A 151 -0.75 -2.36 -0.84
CA GLN A 151 -2.07 -2.95 -1.02
C GLN A 151 -3.03 -2.41 0.03
N GLN A 152 -4.31 -2.38 -0.31
CA GLN A 152 -5.36 -2.00 0.60
C GLN A 152 -6.03 -3.26 1.16
N ARG A 153 -6.09 -3.38 2.49
CA ARG A 153 -6.76 -4.46 3.22
C ARG A 153 -7.94 -3.87 3.99
N GLY A 154 -9.12 -3.81 3.37
CA GLY A 154 -10.26 -3.11 3.97
C GLY A 154 -9.98 -1.61 4.10
N GLN A 155 -9.76 -1.12 5.32
CA GLN A 155 -9.37 0.27 5.59
C GLN A 155 -7.87 0.44 5.89
N GLU A 156 -7.13 -0.66 6.00
CA GLU A 156 -5.70 -0.68 6.29
C GLU A 156 -4.87 -0.61 5.01
N ILE A 157 -3.64 -0.13 5.15
CA ILE A 157 -2.65 -0.06 4.08
C ILE A 157 -1.45 -0.91 4.49
N ASP A 158 -1.16 -1.92 3.68
CA ASP A 158 0.06 -2.71 3.80
C ASP A 158 1.07 -2.21 2.76
N LEU A 159 2.24 -1.80 3.22
CA LEU A 159 3.40 -1.48 2.38
C LEU A 159 4.26 -2.74 2.24
N LEU A 160 4.62 -3.09 1.01
CA LEU A 160 5.34 -4.32 0.70
C LEU A 160 6.75 -4.05 0.15
N GLU A 161 7.68 -4.91 0.56
CA GLU A 161 9.03 -5.02 0.01
C GLU A 161 9.06 -5.92 -1.25
N PRO A 162 10.16 -5.86 -2.03
CA PRO A 162 10.43 -6.82 -3.09
C PRO A 162 10.26 -8.26 -2.58
N GLY A 163 9.50 -9.05 -3.33
CA GLY A 163 9.12 -10.42 -2.94
C GLY A 163 7.81 -10.50 -2.15
N GLY A 164 7.06 -9.40 -1.97
CA GLY A 164 5.70 -9.42 -1.40
C GLY A 164 5.65 -9.49 0.13
N ARG A 165 6.76 -9.20 0.81
CA ARG A 165 6.82 -9.18 2.28
C ARG A 165 6.25 -7.87 2.81
N THR A 166 5.40 -7.92 3.84
CA THR A 166 4.88 -6.69 4.49
C THR A 166 5.98 -6.00 5.29
N ALA A 167 6.36 -4.78 4.86
CA ALA A 167 7.30 -3.92 5.56
C ALA A 167 6.64 -3.20 6.73
N VAL A 168 5.43 -2.67 6.49
CA VAL A 168 4.68 -1.82 7.40
C VAL A 168 3.20 -2.06 7.18
N ARG A 169 2.47 -2.19 8.27
CA ARG A 169 1.01 -2.15 8.27
C ARG A 169 0.56 -0.84 8.90
N LEU A 170 -0.30 -0.12 8.19
CA LEU A 170 -0.80 1.19 8.56
C LEU A 170 -2.33 1.12 8.72
N PHE A 171 -2.82 1.69 9.81
CA PHE A 171 -4.22 1.74 10.19
C PHE A 171 -4.71 3.20 10.13
N PRO A 172 -5.95 3.45 9.69
CA PRO A 172 -6.50 4.80 9.65
C PRO A 172 -6.70 5.33 11.08
N THR A 173 -6.35 6.59 11.32
CA THR A 173 -6.56 7.25 12.63
C THR A 173 -7.74 8.21 12.67
N GLY A 174 -8.44 8.41 11.55
CA GLY A 174 -9.64 9.26 11.44
C GLY A 174 -9.38 10.62 10.78
N ASP A 175 -8.21 11.23 10.96
CA ASP A 175 -7.87 12.56 10.42
C ASP A 175 -7.32 12.53 8.99
N GLY A 176 -7.64 11.49 8.21
CA GLY A 176 -6.96 11.23 6.93
C GLY A 176 -5.48 10.88 7.09
N ALA A 177 -5.04 10.59 8.31
CA ALA A 177 -3.73 10.06 8.63
C ALA A 177 -3.80 8.54 8.84
N TYR A 178 -2.66 7.89 8.66
CA TYR A 178 -2.49 6.48 8.94
C TYR A 178 -1.31 6.29 9.88
N GLU A 179 -1.46 5.41 10.87
CA GLU A 179 -0.41 5.09 11.83
C GLU A 179 -0.20 3.60 11.93
N GLY A 180 1.02 3.21 12.26
CA GLY A 180 1.34 1.81 12.41
C GLY A 180 2.77 1.59 12.88
N ALA A 181 3.24 0.37 12.69
CA ALA A 181 4.59 -0.01 13.03
C ALA A 181 5.22 -0.79 11.89
N ALA A 182 6.52 -0.59 11.69
CA ALA A 182 7.30 -1.43 10.79
C ALA A 182 7.40 -2.84 11.36
N THR A 183 7.08 -3.84 10.55
CA THR A 183 7.00 -5.25 10.96
C THR A 183 8.37 -5.80 11.38
N LEU A 184 9.45 -5.33 10.75
CA LEU A 184 10.82 -5.77 11.03
C LEU A 184 11.52 -5.00 12.16
N SER A 185 11.31 -3.68 12.23
CA SER A 185 12.05 -2.83 13.17
C SER A 185 11.23 -2.42 14.40
N GLY A 186 9.91 -2.64 14.40
CA GLY A 186 9.00 -2.18 15.44
C GLY A 186 8.87 -0.66 15.54
N ALA A 187 9.49 0.10 14.62
CA ALA A 187 9.46 1.56 14.65
C ALA A 187 8.03 2.07 14.41
N LYS A 188 7.61 3.06 15.21
CA LYS A 188 6.32 3.75 15.03
C LYS A 188 6.39 4.66 13.81
N ILE A 189 5.44 4.48 12.91
CA ILE A 189 5.36 5.19 11.64
C ILE A 189 4.01 5.88 11.55
N ARG A 190 4.05 7.16 11.18
CA ARG A 190 2.86 7.96 10.88
C ARG A 190 2.92 8.46 9.45
N MET A 191 1.83 8.33 8.73
CA MET A 191 1.69 8.73 7.33
C MET A 191 0.58 9.77 7.22
N THR A 192 0.90 10.94 6.68
CA THR A 192 -0.04 12.07 6.53
C THR A 192 0.05 12.65 5.13
N ARG A 193 -1.03 13.26 4.66
CA ARG A 193 -1.04 13.94 3.36
C ARG A 193 -0.52 15.38 3.46
#